data_AF-A8NFZ3-F1
#
_entry.id   AF-A8NFZ3-F1
#
_cell.length_a   1.000
_cell.length_b   1.000
_cell.length_c   1.000
_cell.angle_alpha   90.00
_cell.angle_beta   90.00
_cell.angle_gamma   90.00
#
_symmetry.space_group_name_H-M   'P 1'
#
loop_
_entity.id
_entity.type
_entity.pdbx_description
1 polymer ?
#
loop_
_entity_poly.entity_id
_entity_poly.type
_entity_poly.pdbx_seq_one_letter_code
_entity_poly.pdbx_strand_id
1 'polypeptide(L)'
;MFGSRRMTMSIAFYNHDGKQFLISGSWDKSIRVWDTQTKEPLATTTDAHNDFVKTLLVIPTLRLLVSGGSDKIVRFWTRINDLFVGQGLVWTGSTISLPSTNPS
;
A
#
# COMPACT_ATOMS: atom_id res chain seq x y z
N MET A 1 -20.38 -13.96 -13.19
CA MET A 1 -20.23 -13.78 -11.73
C MET A 1 -19.01 -14.59 -11.29
N PHE A 2 -17.85 -13.94 -11.11
CA PHE A 2 -16.59 -14.63 -10.76
C PHE A 2 -16.41 -14.73 -9.24
N GLY A 3 -15.90 -15.88 -8.80
CA GLY A 3 -15.89 -16.36 -7.42
C GLY A 3 -14.88 -15.69 -6.49
N SER A 4 -15.24 -15.77 -5.21
CA SER A 4 -14.43 -15.60 -4.00
C SER A 4 -13.46 -14.38 -3.90
N ARG A 5 -13.98 -13.34 -3.23
CA ARG A 5 -13.38 -12.65 -2.08
C ARG A 5 -12.02 -11.95 -2.25
N ARG A 6 -11.89 -11.06 -3.23
CA ARG A 6 -10.99 -9.90 -3.05
C ARG A 6 -11.61 -8.91 -2.08
N MET A 7 -11.62 -9.26 -0.79
CA MET A 7 -12.12 -8.36 0.26
C MET A 7 -11.11 -7.22 0.43
N THR A 8 -11.57 -5.99 0.22
CA THR A 8 -10.83 -4.79 0.60
C THR A 8 -10.94 -4.63 2.11
N MET A 9 -9.80 -4.55 2.79
CA MET A 9 -9.73 -4.39 4.25
C MET A 9 -9.60 -2.95 4.68
N SER A 10 -8.91 -2.15 3.88
CA SER A 10 -8.62 -0.76 4.21
C SER A 10 -8.62 0.07 2.95
N ILE A 11 -9.08 1.30 3.09
CA ILE A 11 -9.00 2.33 2.06
C ILE A 11 -8.37 3.58 2.64
N ALA A 12 -7.69 4.35 1.80
CA ALA A 12 -7.22 5.68 2.11
C ALA A 12 -7.41 6.58 0.89
N PHE A 13 -7.77 7.84 1.12
CA PHE A 13 -7.84 8.85 0.07
C PHE A 13 -6.66 9.80 0.17
N TYR A 14 -6.16 10.25 -0.97
CA TYR A 14 -5.20 11.33 -1.02
C TYR A 14 -5.49 12.26 -2.19
N ASN A 15 -5.17 13.54 -1.99
CA ASN A 15 -5.29 14.57 -3.01
C ASN A 15 -3.90 15.10 -3.37
N HIS A 16 -3.63 15.30 -4.66
CA HIS A 16 -2.43 15.96 -5.14
C HIS A 16 -2.70 16.66 -6.48
N ASP A 17 -2.24 17.89 -6.64
CA ASP A 17 -2.43 18.71 -7.85
C ASP A 17 -3.88 18.75 -8.36
N GLY A 18 -4.84 18.83 -7.44
CA GLY A 18 -6.27 18.85 -7.76
C GLY A 18 -6.85 17.50 -8.20
N LYS A 19 -6.05 16.43 -8.23
CA LYS A 19 -6.51 15.06 -8.46
C LYS A 19 -6.72 14.33 -7.15
N GLN A 20 -7.78 13.52 -7.10
CA GLN A 20 -8.06 12.62 -5.99
C GLN A 20 -7.71 11.18 -6.40
N PHE A 21 -7.13 10.46 -5.45
CA PHE A 21 -6.71 9.10 -5.63
C PHE A 21 -7.20 8.24 -4.47
N LEU A 22 -7.51 6.99 -4.77
CA LEU A 22 -7.91 5.99 -3.80
C LEU A 22 -6.81 4.95 -3.70
N ILE A 23 -6.44 4.59 -2.48
CA ILE A 23 -5.52 3.50 -2.18
C ILE A 23 -6.33 2.42 -1.45
N SER A 24 -6.19 1.17 -1.86
CA SER A 24 -6.83 0.04 -1.19
C SER A 24 -5.84 -1.05 -0.81
N GLY A 25 -6.04 -1.62 0.37
CA GLY A 25 -5.30 -2.76 0.91
C GLY A 25 -6.24 -3.97 1.01
N SER A 26 -5.73 -5.14 0.65
CA SER A 26 -6.56 -6.32 0.36
C SER A 26 -6.05 -7.59 1.05
N TRP A 27 -6.97 -8.57 1.19
CA TRP A 27 -6.66 -9.94 1.62
C TRP A 27 -5.72 -10.68 0.66
N ASP A 28 -5.70 -10.29 -0.62
CA ASP A 28 -4.75 -10.85 -1.58
C ASP A 28 -3.34 -10.25 -1.46
N LYS A 29 -3.02 -9.68 -0.30
CA LYS A 29 -1.71 -9.14 0.08
C LYS A 29 -1.25 -7.96 -0.79
N SER A 30 -2.15 -7.41 -1.61
CA SER A 30 -1.83 -6.32 -2.52
C SER A 30 -2.25 -4.95 -1.98
N ILE A 31 -1.52 -3.94 -2.45
CA ILE A 31 -1.92 -2.54 -2.37
C ILE A 31 -2.19 -2.05 -3.80
N ARG A 32 -3.29 -1.33 -3.97
CA ARG A 32 -3.70 -0.76 -5.26
C ARG A 32 -3.90 0.74 -5.16
N VAL A 33 -3.54 1.45 -6.22
CA VAL A 33 -3.77 2.88 -6.38
C VAL A 33 -4.68 3.09 -7.58
N TRP A 34 -5.70 3.92 -7.39
CA TRP A 34 -6.74 4.22 -8.37
C TRP A 34 -6.85 5.72 -8.57
N ASP A 35 -7.04 6.14 -9.81
CA ASP A 35 -7.51 7.49 -10.13
C ASP A 35 -9.04 7.51 -9.94
N THR A 36 -9.55 8.37 -9.06
CA THR A 36 -11.00 8.39 -8.78
C THR A 36 -11.82 9.07 -9.87
N GLN A 37 -11.19 9.91 -10.70
CA GLN A 37 -11.84 10.61 -11.80
C GLN A 37 -12.04 9.68 -12.99
N THR A 38 -10.99 8.96 -13.40
CA THR A 38 -11.06 8.02 -14.52
C THR A 38 -11.61 6.66 -14.10
N LYS A 39 -11.56 6.34 -12.80
CA LYS A 39 -11.90 5.03 -12.21
C LYS A 39 -10.98 3.90 -12.66
N GLU A 40 -9.82 4.24 -13.21
CA GLU A 40 -8.83 3.28 -13.67
C GLU A 40 -7.78 2.97 -12.58
N PRO A 41 -7.29 1.72 -12.51
CA PRO A 41 -6.15 1.38 -11.67
C PRO A 41 -4.87 1.98 -12.24
N LEU A 42 -4.17 2.77 -11.42
CA LEU A 42 -2.88 3.37 -11.79
C LEU A 42 -1.71 2.44 -11.49
N ALA A 43 -1.81 1.70 -10.38
CA ALA A 43 -0.78 0.76 -9.97
C ALA A 43 -1.36 -0.35 -9.08
N THR A 44 -0.72 -1.51 -9.15
CA THR A 44 -0.94 -2.62 -8.23
C THR A 44 0.41 -3.16 -7.81
N THR A 45 0.65 -3.18 -6.50
CA THR A 45 1.79 -3.90 -5.93
C THR A 45 1.27 -5.22 -5.37
N THR A 46 1.62 -6.31 -6.04
CA THR A 46 1.43 -7.67 -5.52
C THR A 46 2.48 -7.96 -4.46
N ASP A 47 2.16 -8.85 -3.51
CA ASP A 47 3.06 -9.23 -2.42
C ASP A 47 3.59 -8.03 -1.62
N ALA A 48 2.73 -7.01 -1.47
CA ALA A 48 3.05 -5.83 -0.67
C ALA A 48 3.30 -6.22 0.79
N HIS A 49 2.64 -7.27 1.28
CA HIS A 49 2.89 -7.93 2.56
C HIS A 49 2.96 -9.45 2.37
N ASN A 50 3.54 -10.17 3.34
CA ASN A 50 3.56 -11.64 3.32
C ASN A 50 2.19 -12.24 3.71
N ASP A 51 1.28 -11.42 4.22
CA ASP A 51 -0.09 -11.74 4.61
C ASP A 51 -1.01 -10.52 4.39
N PHE A 52 -2.28 -10.57 4.83
CA PHE A 52 -3.30 -9.55 4.54
C PHE A 52 -2.87 -8.13 4.90
N VAL A 53 -3.17 -7.17 4.02
CA VAL A 53 -3.00 -5.74 4.33
C VAL A 53 -4.19 -5.29 5.17
N LYS A 54 -3.98 -5.01 6.45
CA LYS A 54 -5.03 -4.70 7.41
C LYS A 54 -5.35 -3.21 7.50
N THR A 55 -4.35 -2.36 7.33
CA THR A 55 -4.50 -0.91 7.53
C THR A 55 -3.63 -0.14 6.55
N LEU A 56 -4.11 1.04 6.18
CA LEU A 56 -3.42 2.03 5.37
C LEU A 56 -3.54 3.39 6.03
N LEU A 57 -2.44 4.15 6.02
CA LEU A 57 -2.40 5.54 6.47
C LEU A 57 -1.59 6.37 5.47
N VAL A 58 -2.19 7.41 4.91
CA VAL A 58 -1.48 8.38 4.08
C VAL A 58 -1.10 9.59 4.94
N ILE A 59 0.15 10.02 4.82
CA ILE A 59 0.70 11.22 5.47
C ILE A 59 1.12 12.19 4.35
N PRO A 60 0.25 13.12 3.95
CA PRO A 60 0.47 13.97 2.78
C PRO A 60 1.71 14.87 2.90
N THR A 61 1.95 15.43 4.09
CA THR A 61 3.08 16.32 4.37
C THR A 61 4.44 15.65 4.15
N LEU A 62 4.50 14.32 4.36
CA LEU A 62 5.70 13.52 4.19
C LEU A 62 5.72 12.73 2.88
N ARG A 63 4.68 12.86 2.04
CA ARG A 63 4.51 12.06 0.81
C ARG A 63 4.62 10.55 1.07
N LEU A 64 4.10 10.12 2.22
CA LEU A 64 4.31 8.78 2.75
C LEU A 64 2.98 8.04 2.83
N LEU A 65 2.99 6.77 2.44
CA LEU A 65 1.95 5.80 2.78
C LEU A 65 2.58 4.80 3.76
N VAL A 66 1.81 4.44 4.77
CA VAL A 66 2.16 3.41 5.74
C VAL A 66 1.12 2.29 5.63
N SER A 67 1.58 1.05 5.54
CA SER A 67 0.71 -0.12 5.54
C SER A 67 1.07 -1.08 6.66
N GLY A 68 0.06 -1.62 7.33
CA GLY A 68 0.23 -2.66 8.35
C GLY A 68 -0.38 -3.96 7.88
N GLY A 69 0.39 -5.05 7.96
CA GLY A 69 -0.04 -6.38 7.54
C GLY A 69 -0.30 -7.34 8.71
N SER A 70 -1.04 -8.42 8.43
CA SER A 70 -1.13 -9.58 9.33
C SER A 70 0.20 -10.30 9.53
N ASP A 71 1.18 -10.04 8.65
CA ASP A 71 2.57 -10.51 8.76
C ASP A 71 3.36 -9.84 9.89
N LYS A 72 2.69 -9.01 10.70
CA LYS A 72 3.23 -8.28 11.86
C LYS A 72 4.29 -7.25 11.47
N ILE A 73 4.33 -6.88 10.19
CA ILE A 73 5.25 -5.90 9.63
C ILE A 73 4.47 -4.65 9.26
N VAL A 74 5.06 -3.49 9.55
CA VAL A 74 4.66 -2.20 8.99
C VAL A 74 5.61 -1.84 7.87
N ARG A 75 5.08 -1.39 6.73
CA ARG A 75 5.87 -0.98 5.56
C ARG A 75 5.63 0.47 5.21
N PHE A 76 6.68 1.11 4.73
CA PHE A 76 6.67 2.49 4.30
C PHE A 76 6.84 2.60 2.78
N TRP A 77 6.00 3.45 2.19
CA TRP A 77 5.94 3.67 0.76
C TRP A 77 6.05 5.16 0.50
N THR A 78 6.99 5.55 -0.36
CA THR A 78 7.17 6.95 -0.71
C THR A 78 6.53 7.23 -2.04
N ARG A 79 5.85 8.37 -2.11
CA ARG A 79 5.23 8.82 -3.33
C ARG A 79 6.27 9.43 -4.28
N ILE A 80 6.32 8.90 -5.49
CA ILE A 80 7.09 9.42 -6.62
C ILE A 80 6.09 9.66 -7.75
N ASN A 81 5.96 10.93 -8.18
CA ASN A 81 4.85 11.39 -9.02
C ASN A 81 3.53 10.99 -8.35
N ASP A 82 2.62 10.24 -8.99
CA ASP A 82 1.34 9.82 -8.39
C ASP A 82 1.32 8.38 -7.84
N LEU A 83 2.50 7.76 -7.73
CA LEU A 83 2.63 6.35 -7.36
C LEU A 83 3.36 6.20 -6.03
N PHE A 84 2.80 5.34 -5.15
CA PHE A 84 3.50 4.91 -3.95
C PHE A 84 4.42 3.76 -4.28
N VAL A 85 5.72 4.00 -4.17
CA VAL A 85 6.77 3.00 -4.38
C VAL A 85 7.25 2.53 -3.02
N GLY A 86 7.27 1.22 -2.81
CA GLY A 86 7.76 0.64 -1.56
C GLY A 86 9.23 0.98 -1.40
N GLN A 87 9.58 1.71 -0.34
CA GLN A 87 10.99 1.99 -0.05
C GLN A 87 11.69 0.80 0.61
N GLY A 88 10.98 -0.31 0.79
CA GLY A 88 11.52 -1.49 1.47
C GLY A 88 11.66 -1.33 2.98
N LEU A 89 11.52 -0.12 3.52
CA LEU A 89 11.59 0.12 4.95
C LEU A 89 10.47 -0.64 5.66
N VAL A 90 10.89 -1.49 6.59
CA VAL A 90 10.08 -2.41 7.37
C VAL A 90 10.26 -2.06 8.84
N TRP A 91 9.16 -1.97 9.57
CA TRP A 91 9.17 -1.88 11.02
C TRP A 91 8.52 -3.10 11.64
N THR A 92 9.22 -3.72 12.59
CA THR A 92 8.84 -5.00 13.23
C THR A 92 8.39 -4.85 14.68
N GLY A 93 8.09 -3.62 15.13
CA GLY A 93 7.78 -3.34 16.53
C GLY A 93 8.98 -2.82 17.34
N SER A 94 10.20 -3.15 16.93
CA SER A 94 11.42 -2.86 17.69
C SER A 94 12.54 -2.19 16.87
N THR A 95 12.55 -2.36 15.54
CA THR A 95 13.57 -1.77 14.67
C THR A 95 13.00 -1.36 13.32
N ILE A 96 13.63 -0.39 12.66
CA ILE A 96 13.42 -0.07 11.26
C ILE A 96 14.56 -0.73 10.48
N SER A 97 14.24 -1.62 9.56
CA SER A 97 15.21 -2.29 8.70
C SER A 97 14.85 -2.12 7.23
N LEU A 98 15.87 -2.20 6.37
CA LEU A 98 15.65 -2.48 4.95
C LEU A 98 15.02 -3.87 4.80
N PRO A 99 14.31 -4.15 3.68
CA PRO A 99 13.71 -5.46 3.51
C PRO A 99 14.87 -6.44 3.37
N SER A 100 14.82 -7.58 4.05
CA SER A 100 15.80 -8.63 3.84
C SER A 100 15.74 -9.02 2.35
N THR A 101 16.72 -8.61 1.57
CA THR A 101 16.98 -9.24 0.29
C THR A 101 17.38 -10.66 0.64
N ASN A 102 16.43 -11.61 0.62
CA ASN A 102 16.82 -13.01 0.62
C ASN A 102 17.43 -13.25 -0.77
N PRO A 103 18.75 -13.45 -0.89
CA PRO A 103 19.33 -13.79 -2.17
C PRO A 103 19.25 -15.30 -2.33
N SER A 104 18.25 -15.78 -3.06
CA SER A 104 18.26 -16.98 -3.94
C SER A 104 16.85 -17.36 -4.33
#